data_AF-A0A0J6TBZ7-F1
#
_entry.id   AF-A0A0J6TBZ7-F1
#
_cell.length_a   1.000
_cell.length_b   1.000
_cell.length_c   1.000
_cell.angle_alpha   90.00
_cell.angle_beta   90.00
_cell.angle_gamma   90.00
#
_symmetry.space_group_name_H-M   'P 1'
#
loop_
_entity.id
_entity.type
_entity.pdbx_description
1 polymer ?
#
loop_
_entity_poly.entity_id
_entity_poly.type
_entity_poly.pdbx_seq_one_letter_code
_entity_poly.pdbx_strand_id
1 'polypeptide(L)'
;MNQEQLTTLLRTLLQFGGGIAVGRGWIDADTATALTGALVTLLVTGWGLYARRNAGLVASAAAVPAVKTILADPATAQAIPSAKVQPAE
;
A
#
# COMPACT_ATOMS: atom_id res chain seq x y z
N MET A 1 8.87 1.55 -8.48
CA MET A 1 9.04 2.33 -7.22
C MET A 1 8.99 1.36 -6.07
N ASN A 2 10.03 1.35 -5.23
CA ASN A 2 10.08 0.44 -4.09
C ASN A 2 9.23 1.00 -2.93
N GLN A 3 8.78 0.14 -2.01
CA GLN A 3 7.88 0.54 -0.91
C GLN A 3 8.47 1.69 -0.07
N GLU A 4 9.78 1.65 0.18
CA GLU A 4 10.51 2.69 0.92
C GLU A 4 10.54 4.05 0.21
N GLN A 5 10.60 4.05 -1.12
CA GLN A 5 10.57 5.30 -1.90
C GLN A 5 9.20 5.95 -1.84
N LEU A 6 8.14 5.14 -1.84
CA LEU A 6 6.75 5.59 -1.82
C LEU A 6 6.37 6.16 -0.45
N THR A 7 6.81 5.51 0.63
CA THR A 7 6.63 6.02 2.00
C THR A 7 7.43 7.29 2.26
N THR A 8 8.67 7.36 1.75
CA THR A 8 9.50 8.58 1.85
C THR A 8 8.84 9.74 1.12
N LEU A 9 8.42 9.53 -0.13
CA LEU A 9 7.73 10.55 -0.92
C LEU A 9 6.46 11.06 -0.22
N LEU A 10 5.64 10.14 0.29
CA LEU A 10 4.41 10.48 1.00
C LEU A 10 4.70 11.34 2.24
N ARG A 11 5.71 10.96 3.02
CA ARG A 11 6.13 11.71 4.21
C ARG A 11 6.59 13.12 3.86
N THR A 12 7.39 13.26 2.81
CA THR A 12 7.86 14.57 2.34
C THR A 12 6.69 15.46 1.91
N LEU A 13 5.71 14.93 1.19
CA LEU A 13 4.52 15.67 0.78
C LEU A 13 3.67 16.12 1.97
N LEU A 14 3.48 15.25 2.97
CA LEU A 14 2.73 15.58 4.17
C LEU A 14 3.46 16.62 5.04
N GLN A 15 4.78 16.51 5.18
CA GLN A 15 5.59 17.51 5.88
C GLN A 15 5.56 18.87 5.18
N PHE A 16 5.66 18.88 3.85
CA PHE A 16 5.57 20.10 3.05
C PHE A 16 4.18 20.74 3.14
N GLY A 17 3.12 19.95 2.97
CA GLY A 17 1.73 20.42 3.07
C GLY A 17 1.38 20.92 4.48
N GLY A 18 1.80 20.19 5.52
CA GLY A 18 1.64 20.58 6.92
C GLY A 18 2.36 21.91 7.22
N GLY A 19 3.60 22.07 6.74
CA GLY A 19 4.35 23.32 6.90
C GLY A 19 3.66 24.53 6.25
N ILE A 20 3.07 24.37 5.07
CA ILE A 20 2.31 25.44 4.39
C ILE A 20 1.03 25.78 5.15
N ALA A 21 0.31 24.77 5.63
CA ALA A 21 -0.95 24.96 6.35
C ALA A 21 -0.74 25.68 7.69
N VAL A 22 0.34 25.35 8.41
CA VAL A 22 0.76 26.06 9.64
C VAL A 22 1.25 27.47 9.31
N GLY A 23 2.07 27.63 8.27
CA GLY A 23 2.58 28.94 7.84
C GLY A 23 1.50 29.91 7.37
N ARG A 24 0.34 29.40 6.90
CA ARG A 24 -0.85 30.21 6.59
C ARG A 24 -1.78 30.44 7.78
N GLY A 25 -1.51 29.86 8.94
CA GLY A 25 -2.36 29.97 10.13
C GLY A 25 -3.70 29.24 10.02
N TRP A 26 -3.85 28.29 9.08
CA TRP A 26 -5.07 27.49 8.95
C TRP A 26 -5.23 26.49 10.10
N ILE A 27 -4.09 26.00 10.60
CA ILE A 27 -3.99 25.03 11.69
C ILE A 27 -2.72 25.34 12.51
N ASP A 28 -2.75 25.03 13.80
CA ASP A 28 -1.56 25.13 14.64
C ASP A 28 -0.62 23.93 14.42
N ALA A 29 0.60 24.02 14.95
CA ALA A 29 1.63 23.00 14.75
C ALA A 29 1.26 21.64 15.36
N ASP A 30 0.55 21.62 16.49
CA ASP A 30 0.11 20.38 17.14
C ASP A 30 -0.99 19.72 16.32
N THR A 31 -1.96 20.49 15.80
CA THR A 31 -3.01 19.97 14.90
C THR A 31 -2.40 19.41 13.61
N ALA A 32 -1.44 20.11 12.99
CA ALA A 32 -0.78 19.64 11.77
C ALA A 32 0.02 18.34 11.98
N THR A 33 0.68 18.22 13.13
CA THR A 33 1.43 17.02 13.50
C THR A 33 0.49 15.83 13.74
N ALA A 34 -0.60 16.05 14.48
CA ALA A 34 -1.62 15.03 14.74
C ALA A 34 -2.28 14.55 13.45
N LEU A 35 -2.67 15.47 12.56
CA LEU A 35 -3.26 15.14 11.26
C LEU A 35 -2.30 14.35 10.37
N THR A 36 -1.04 14.75 10.33
CA THR A 36 -0.01 14.03 9.55
C THR A 36 0.16 12.60 10.07
N GLY A 37 0.28 12.42 11.39
CA GLY A 37 0.38 11.10 12.00
C GLY A 37 -0.85 10.22 11.72
N ALA A 38 -2.05 10.79 11.85
CA ALA A 38 -3.30 10.08 11.56
C ALA A 38 -3.39 9.67 10.09
N LEU A 39 -3.08 10.57 9.15
CA LEU A 39 -3.12 10.30 7.71
C LEU A 39 -2.12 9.21 7.32
N VAL A 40 -0.87 9.27 7.80
CA VAL A 40 0.12 8.22 7.54
C VAL A 40 -0.37 6.88 8.08
N THR A 41 -0.91 6.86 9.30
CA THR A 41 -1.41 5.64 9.94
C THR A 41 -2.53 5.01 9.12
N LEU A 42 -3.52 5.80 8.70
CA LEU A 42 -4.63 5.33 7.86
C LEU A 42 -4.14 4.81 6.51
N LEU A 43 -3.21 5.52 5.86
CA LEU A 43 -2.66 5.12 4.57
C LEU A 43 -1.87 3.81 4.66
N VAL A 44 -1.01 3.66 5.66
CA VAL A 44 -0.23 2.42 5.88
C VAL A 44 -1.17 1.28 6.27
N THR A 45 -2.18 1.53 7.09
CA THR A 45 -3.17 0.51 7.48
C THR A 45 -4.01 0.06 6.29
N GLY A 46 -4.55 1.00 5.51
CA GLY A 46 -5.31 0.70 4.30
C GLY A 46 -4.48 -0.04 3.25
N TRP A 47 -3.23 0.37 3.05
CA TRP A 47 -2.30 -0.37 2.19
C TRP A 47 -1.99 -1.76 2.72
N GLY A 48 -1.78 -1.91 4.03
CA GLY A 48 -1.55 -3.21 4.66
C GLY A 48 -2.72 -4.16 4.46
N LEU A 49 -3.96 -3.67 4.62
CA LEU A 49 -5.17 -4.44 4.34
C LEU A 49 -5.28 -4.78 2.85
N TYR A 50 -4.99 -3.82 1.96
CA TYR A 50 -5.02 -4.04 0.52
C TYR A 50 -3.97 -5.06 0.05
N ALA A 51 -2.74 -4.97 0.55
CA ALA A 51 -1.63 -5.87 0.22
C ALA A 51 -1.86 -7.29 0.79
N ARG A 52 -2.53 -7.40 1.94
CA ARG A 52 -2.91 -8.68 2.55
C ARG A 52 -4.18 -9.29 1.97
N ARG A 53 -4.84 -8.66 0.99
CA ARG A 53 -5.95 -9.30 0.29
C ARG A 53 -5.45 -10.60 -0.35
N ASN A 54 -6.29 -11.63 -0.41
CA ASN A 54 -5.92 -12.95 -0.94
C ASN A 54 -5.24 -12.86 -2.32
N ALA A 55 -5.76 -12.01 -3.21
CA ALA A 55 -5.13 -11.73 -4.50
C ALA A 55 -3.72 -11.10 -4.40
N GLY A 56 -3.47 -10.22 -3.42
CA GLY A 56 -2.13 -9.65 -3.19
C GLY A 56 -1.12 -10.68 -2.68
N LEU A 57 -1.57 -11.62 -1.84
CA LEU A 57 -0.76 -12.74 -1.37
C LEU A 57 -0.47 -13.77 -2.47
N VAL A 58 -1.45 -14.04 -3.35
CA VAL A 58 -1.27 -14.91 -4.51
C VAL A 58 -0.33 -14.27 -5.54
N ALA A 59 -0.44 -12.96 -5.78
CA ALA A 59 0.49 -12.22 -6.65
C ALA A 59 1.93 -12.27 -6.11
N SER A 60 2.13 -12.04 -4.81
CA SER A 60 3.46 -12.05 -4.21
C SER A 60 4.08 -13.46 -4.19
N ALA A 61 3.28 -14.49 -3.95
CA ALA A 61 3.70 -15.88 -4.09
C ALA A 61 4.09 -16.22 -5.54
N ALA A 62 3.35 -15.71 -6.54
CA ALA A 62 3.65 -15.96 -7.96
C ALA A 62 4.98 -15.31 -8.40
N ALA A 63 5.37 -14.20 -7.76
CA ALA A 63 6.63 -13.51 -8.03
C ALA A 63 7.86 -14.27 -7.49
N VAL A 64 7.68 -15.27 -6.61
CA VAL A 64 8.79 -16.08 -6.07
C VAL A 64 9.30 -17.05 -7.15
N PRO A 65 10.62 -17.06 -7.48
CA PRO A 65 11.17 -17.94 -8.52
C PRO A 65 10.98 -19.42 -8.23
N ALA A 66 11.04 -19.82 -6.95
CA ALA A 66 10.89 -21.20 -6.49
C ALA A 66 9.46 -21.76 -6.60
N VAL A 67 8.45 -20.89 -6.73
CA VAL A 67 7.06 -21.34 -6.85
C VAL A 67 6.78 -21.76 -8.29
N LYS A 68 6.39 -23.03 -8.46
CA LYS A 68 6.08 -23.64 -9.76
C LYS A 68 4.61 -23.50 -10.16
N THR A 69 3.69 -23.70 -9.21
CA THR A 69 2.23 -23.63 -9.43
C THR A 69 1.53 -23.08 -8.20
N ILE A 70 0.52 -22.24 -8.41
CA ILE A 70 -0.44 -21.78 -7.40
C ILE A 70 -1.84 -22.11 -7.91
N LEU A 71 -2.58 -22.92 -7.16
CA LEU A 71 -4.00 -23.18 -7.40
C LEU A 71 -4.80 -22.16 -6.58
N ALA A 72 -5.59 -21.34 -7.26
CA ALA A 72 -6.42 -20.31 -6.65
C ALA A 72 -7.86 -20.41 -7.16
N ASP A 73 -8.83 -19.84 -6.45
CA ASP A 73 -10.20 -19.79 -6.95
C ASP A 73 -10.27 -19.05 -8.31
N PRO A 74 -11.27 -19.33 -9.17
CA PRO A 74 -11.33 -18.79 -10.52
C PRO A 74 -11.31 -17.25 -10.60
N ALA A 75 -11.91 -16.57 -9.61
CA ALA A 75 -11.94 -15.10 -9.59
C ALA A 75 -10.56 -14.53 -9.23
N THR A 76 -9.85 -15.15 -8.29
CA THR A 76 -8.48 -14.76 -7.94
C THR A 76 -7.49 -15.12 -9.04
N ALA A 77 -7.65 -16.26 -9.72
CA ALA A 77 -6.79 -16.64 -10.83
C ALA A 77 -6.92 -15.69 -12.03
N GLN A 78 -8.13 -15.24 -12.36
CA GLN A 78 -8.36 -14.26 -13.44
C GLN A 78 -7.86 -12.85 -13.10
N ALA A 79 -7.88 -12.47 -11.82
CA ALA A 79 -7.39 -11.17 -11.36
C ALA A 79 -5.85 -11.05 -11.37
N ILE A 80 -5.11 -12.15 -11.53
CA ILE A 80 -3.65 -12.20 -11.45
C ILE A 80 -3.08 -12.63 -12.80
N PRO A 81 -2.51 -11.71 -13.60
CA PRO A 81 -1.89 -12.07 -14.87
C PRO A 81 -0.52 -12.75 -14.64
N SER A 82 -0.53 -14.03 -14.28
CA SER A 82 0.68 -14.85 -14.10
C SER A 82 0.45 -16.28 -14.57
N ALA A 83 1.35 -16.79 -15.44
CA ALA A 83 1.29 -18.17 -15.95
C ALA A 83 1.39 -19.25 -14.86
N LYS A 84 1.83 -18.88 -13.65
CA LYS A 84 1.96 -19.77 -12.50
C LYS A 84 0.67 -19.91 -11.69
N VAL A 85 -0.31 -19.03 -11.89
CA VAL A 85 -1.57 -19.03 -11.15
C VAL A 85 -2.62 -19.69 -12.03
N GLN A 86 -3.16 -20.82 -11.57
CA GLN A 86 -4.17 -21.59 -12.29
C GLN A 86 -5.45 -21.66 -11.45
N PRO A 87 -6.63 -21.72 -12.09
CA PRO A 87 -7.87 -22.00 -11.38
C PRO A 87 -7.75 -23.39 -10.73
N ALA A 88 -8.08 -23.49 -9.45
CA ALA A 88 -8.37 -24.77 -8.83
C ALA A 88 -9.65 -25.33 -9.48
N GLU A 89 -9.57 -26.56 -10.01
CA GLU A 89 -10.74 -27.30 -10.52
C GLU A 89 -11.84 -27.47 -9.46
#